data_AF-A0A817Y0H6-F1
#
_entry.id   AF-A0A817Y0H6-F1
#
_cell.length_a   1.000
_cell.length_b   1.000
_cell.length_c   1.000
_cell.angle_alpha   90.00
_cell.angle_beta   90.00
_cell.angle_gamma   90.00
#
_symmetry.space_group_name_H-M   'P 1'
#
loop_
_entity.id
_entity.type
_entity.pdbx_description
1 polymer ?
#
loop_
_entity_poly.entity_id
_entity_poly.type
_entity_poly.pdbx_seq_one_letter_code
_entity_poly.pdbx_strand_id
1 'polypeptide(L)'
;MEVDHIFDVIGMNIARCLNDSNNHQIILTSRETQLYIDVNTGEKLNQWSNPYTGNIVSVIHVANDPVQSTMSTDKFSIKGYLTSENQIVLPIDVNLFYPNPLFENETLRHYSKEKFYQAGEYFKFFTTLNQITNESLTQVNQMDLSWTRISPILPWMNMSTQYNGTLVFSAQGTKISSLTQIDQVLFNEIIKRIPIYENAPNCQLDTSSETSWTYFKKYFSEYLSNTQEFPIPKSKEDIPCVHD
;
A
#
# COMPACT_ATOMS: atom_id res chain seq x y z
N MET A 1 -17.70 -22.60 1.60
CA MET A 1 -16.84 -21.41 1.57
C MET A 1 -16.36 -21.31 0.15
N GLU A 2 -16.88 -20.34 -0.59
CA GLU A 2 -16.45 -20.06 -1.95
C GLU A 2 -15.27 -19.10 -1.85
N VAL A 3 -14.16 -19.45 -2.51
CA VAL A 3 -12.93 -18.63 -2.53
C VAL A 3 -12.68 -18.34 -4.00
N ASP A 4 -13.00 -17.11 -4.40
CA ASP A 4 -12.82 -16.66 -5.76
C ASP A 4 -11.49 -15.91 -5.89
N HIS A 5 -10.63 -16.37 -6.80
CA HIS A 5 -9.46 -15.63 -7.20
C HIS A 5 -9.89 -14.54 -8.20
N ILE A 6 -10.19 -13.34 -7.67
CA ILE A 6 -10.77 -12.25 -8.46
C ILE A 6 -9.72 -11.40 -9.21
N PHE A 7 -8.51 -11.24 -8.64
CA PHE A 7 -7.42 -10.45 -9.22
C PHE A 7 -6.06 -11.01 -8.81
N ASP A 8 -5.09 -10.91 -9.71
CA ASP A 8 -3.68 -10.90 -9.34
C ASP A 8 -3.31 -9.49 -8.84
N VAL A 9 -2.20 -9.38 -8.09
CA VAL A 9 -1.68 -8.09 -7.62
C VAL A 9 -0.19 -7.97 -7.89
N ILE A 10 0.22 -6.80 -8.38
CA ILE A 10 1.63 -6.41 -8.49
C ILE A 10 1.80 -5.04 -7.85
N GLY A 11 2.85 -4.84 -7.06
CA GLY A 11 3.01 -3.59 -6.33
C GLY A 11 4.42 -3.35 -5.84
N MET A 12 4.63 -2.16 -5.31
CA MET A 12 5.89 -1.70 -4.75
C MET A 12 5.62 -0.70 -3.63
N ASN A 13 6.41 -0.80 -2.56
CA ASN A 13 6.63 0.28 -1.60
C ASN A 13 8.05 0.82 -1.82
N ILE A 14 8.18 2.15 -1.85
CA ILE A 14 9.47 2.82 -1.77
C ILE A 14 9.50 3.70 -0.53
N ALA A 15 10.45 3.45 0.37
CA ALA A 15 10.50 4.07 1.68
C ALA A 15 11.86 4.70 1.99
N ARG A 16 11.82 5.69 2.88
CA ARG A 16 12.98 6.33 3.50
C ARG A 16 12.73 6.47 5.00
N CYS A 17 13.76 6.18 5.79
CA CYS A 17 13.81 6.55 7.20
C CYS A 17 14.58 7.86 7.34
N LEU A 18 13.97 8.84 7.99
CA LEU A 18 14.56 10.13 8.33
C LEU A 18 14.86 10.12 9.82
N ASN A 19 16.08 10.49 10.18
CA ASN A 19 16.51 10.55 11.57
C ASN A 19 16.27 11.96 12.13
N ASP A 20 15.38 12.06 13.12
CA ASP A 20 15.20 13.26 13.94
C ASP A 20 15.88 13.04 15.29
N SER A 21 17.17 13.37 15.33
CA SER A 21 18.00 13.20 16.52
C SER A 21 17.61 14.13 17.66
N ASN A 22 17.00 15.29 17.37
CA ASN A 22 16.61 16.25 18.40
C ASN A 22 15.43 15.72 19.22
N ASN A 23 14.50 15.01 18.58
CA ASN A 23 13.31 14.46 19.22
C ASN A 23 13.40 12.96 19.53
N HIS A 24 14.56 12.33 19.34
CA HIS A 24 14.76 10.88 19.52
C HIS A 24 13.75 10.05 18.71
N GLN A 25 13.62 10.41 17.43
CA GLN A 25 12.61 9.86 16.54
C GLN A 25 13.20 9.42 15.20
N ILE A 26 12.60 8.39 14.62
CA ILE A 26 12.76 8.00 13.23
C ILE A 26 11.41 8.20 12.56
N ILE A 27 11.40 8.96 11.47
CA ILE A 27 10.23 9.13 10.62
C ILE A 27 10.39 8.21 9.42
N LEU A 28 9.51 7.21 9.31
CA LEU A 28 9.35 6.44 8.09
C LEU A 28 8.42 7.23 7.17
N THR A 29 8.85 7.50 5.94
CA THR A 29 8.02 8.09 4.89
C THR A 29 8.16 7.28 3.61
N SER A 30 7.05 7.00 2.94
CA SER A 30 7.03 6.09 1.79
C SER A 30 5.92 6.41 0.80
N ARG A 31 5.99 5.77 -0.36
CA ARG A 31 4.90 5.71 -1.36
C ARG A 31 4.59 4.27 -1.67
N GLU A 32 3.31 3.95 -1.77
CA GLU A 32 2.82 2.59 -2.02
C GLU A 32 1.94 2.57 -3.24
N THR A 33 2.28 1.72 -4.21
CA THR A 33 1.41 1.46 -5.35
C THR A 33 1.19 -0.04 -5.54
N GLN A 34 -0.04 -0.42 -5.86
CA GLN A 34 -0.42 -1.79 -6.18
C GLN A 34 -1.49 -1.77 -7.27
N LEU A 35 -1.21 -2.48 -8.35
CA LEU A 35 -2.10 -2.68 -9.48
C LEU A 35 -2.88 -3.98 -9.29
N TYR A 36 -4.15 -3.95 -9.69
CA TYR A 36 -5.02 -5.11 -9.79
C TYR A 36 -4.92 -5.61 -11.23
N ILE A 37 -4.55 -6.88 -11.38
CA ILE A 37 -4.22 -7.49 -12.65
C ILE A 37 -5.29 -8.52 -13.00
N ASP A 38 -5.69 -8.55 -14.26
CA ASP A 38 -6.61 -9.55 -14.76
C ASP A 38 -5.95 -10.94 -14.74
N VAL A 39 -6.58 -11.89 -14.07
CA VAL A 39 -6.04 -13.25 -13.86
C VAL A 39 -5.89 -14.06 -15.15
N ASN A 40 -6.57 -13.66 -16.24
CA ASN A 40 -6.52 -14.37 -17.51
C ASN A 40 -5.57 -13.71 -18.49
N THR A 41 -5.55 -12.37 -18.55
CA THR A 41 -4.75 -11.63 -19.54
C THR A 41 -3.38 -11.18 -19.00
N GLY A 42 -3.22 -11.08 -17.68
CA GLY A 42 -2.03 -10.48 -17.06
C GLY A 42 -1.94 -8.97 -17.24
N GLU A 43 -3.01 -8.31 -17.72
CA GLU A 43 -3.03 -6.86 -17.95
C GLU A 43 -3.55 -6.11 -16.72
N LYS A 44 -3.12 -4.85 -16.60
CA LYS A 44 -3.68 -3.93 -15.60
C LYS A 44 -5.15 -3.68 -15.89
N LEU A 45 -6.01 -3.90 -14.88
CA LEU A 45 -7.44 -3.66 -15.00
C LEU A 45 -7.79 -2.18 -14.93
N ASN A 46 -8.43 -1.65 -15.96
CA ASN A 46 -9.03 -0.31 -15.94
C ASN A 46 -10.50 -0.35 -15.52
N GLN A 47 -11.21 -1.41 -15.92
CA GLN A 47 -12.59 -1.68 -15.56
C GLN A 47 -12.73 -3.14 -15.14
N TRP A 48 -13.70 -3.40 -14.27
CA TRP A 48 -14.03 -4.74 -13.82
C TRP A 48 -15.51 -5.01 -14.03
N SER A 49 -15.80 -6.10 -14.74
CA SER A 49 -17.15 -6.67 -14.82
C SER A 49 -17.41 -7.42 -13.52
N ASN A 50 -18.05 -6.76 -12.56
CA ASN A 50 -18.27 -7.31 -11.23
C ASN A 50 -19.29 -8.48 -11.31
N PRO A 51 -18.87 -9.74 -11.09
CA PRO A 51 -19.73 -10.91 -11.27
C PRO A 51 -20.82 -11.00 -10.21
N TYR A 52 -20.65 -10.32 -9.06
CA TYR A 52 -21.60 -10.35 -7.97
C TYR A 52 -22.74 -9.34 -8.16
N THR A 53 -22.46 -8.18 -8.75
CA THR A 53 -23.47 -7.13 -8.96
C THR A 53 -23.97 -7.02 -10.40
N GLY A 54 -23.24 -7.58 -11.37
CA GLY A 54 -23.50 -7.43 -12.80
C GLY A 54 -23.10 -6.05 -13.37
N ASN A 55 -22.56 -5.15 -12.54
CA ASN A 55 -22.14 -3.82 -12.98
C ASN A 55 -20.71 -3.84 -13.54
N ILE A 56 -20.43 -2.94 -14.48
CA ILE A 56 -19.06 -2.61 -14.87
C ILE A 56 -18.63 -1.39 -14.05
N VAL A 57 -17.52 -1.52 -13.33
CA VAL A 57 -16.99 -0.46 -12.46
C VAL A 57 -15.55 -0.11 -12.83
N SER A 58 -15.14 1.15 -12.63
CA SER A 58 -13.73 1.53 -12.74
C SER A 58 -12.93 0.88 -11.61
N VAL A 59 -11.74 0.39 -11.92
CA VAL A 59 -10.83 -0.16 -10.92
C VAL A 59 -9.97 0.95 -10.35
N ILE A 60 -9.98 1.14 -9.03
CA ILE A 60 -9.08 2.06 -8.35
C ILE A 60 -7.93 1.27 -7.74
N HIS A 61 -6.76 1.37 -8.38
CA HIS A 61 -5.50 0.83 -7.87
C HIS A 61 -5.02 1.54 -6.61
N VAL A 62 -4.15 0.88 -5.85
CA VAL A 62 -3.51 1.51 -4.68
C VAL A 62 -2.47 2.51 -5.19
N ALA A 63 -2.53 3.71 -4.64
CA ALA A 63 -1.61 4.81 -4.91
C ALA A 63 -1.56 5.72 -3.68
N ASN A 64 -1.09 5.16 -2.56
CA ASN A 64 -0.98 5.89 -1.31
C ASN A 64 0.28 6.77 -1.35
N ASP A 65 0.10 8.08 -1.30
CA ASP A 65 1.19 9.04 -1.26
C ASP A 65 0.84 10.29 -0.41
N PRO A 66 1.47 10.48 0.75
CA PRO A 66 2.50 9.63 1.37
C PRO A 66 1.91 8.56 2.30
N VAL A 67 2.72 7.60 2.72
CA VAL A 67 2.50 6.74 3.90
C VAL A 67 3.61 7.00 4.90
N GLN A 68 3.25 7.59 6.04
CA GLN A 68 4.21 8.09 7.03
C GLN A 68 3.90 7.61 8.44
N SER A 69 4.95 7.36 9.23
CA SER A 69 4.85 7.04 10.65
C SER A 69 6.08 7.53 11.42
N THR A 70 5.85 8.09 12.60
CA THR A 70 6.91 8.52 13.52
C THR A 70 7.09 7.48 14.63
N MET A 71 8.32 7.03 14.82
CA MET A 71 8.69 6.01 15.80
C MET A 71 9.73 6.59 16.74
N SER A 72 9.52 6.43 18.05
CA SER A 72 10.54 6.81 19.05
C SER A 72 11.69 5.81 19.03
N THR A 73 12.93 6.29 18.93
CA THR A 73 14.14 5.44 18.95
C THR A 73 14.29 4.66 20.26
N ASP A 74 13.76 5.21 21.35
CA ASP A 74 13.92 4.62 22.69
C ASP A 74 12.89 3.54 22.99
N LYS A 75 11.77 3.52 22.24
CA LYS A 75 10.62 2.64 22.50
C LYS A 75 10.35 1.66 21.36
N PHE A 76 10.77 1.98 20.15
CA PHE A 76 10.51 1.15 19.00
C PHE A 76 11.53 0.02 18.91
N SER A 77 11.05 -1.22 19.01
CA SER A 77 11.84 -2.41 18.72
C SER A 77 10.98 -3.42 17.99
N ILE A 78 11.54 -4.00 16.93
CA ILE A 78 10.94 -5.15 16.24
C ILE A 78 11.66 -6.39 16.75
N LYS A 79 10.91 -7.34 17.32
CA LYS A 79 11.47 -8.62 17.75
C LYS A 79 11.66 -9.53 16.54
N GLY A 80 12.90 -9.71 16.12
CA GLY A 80 13.26 -10.70 15.11
C GLY A 80 13.40 -12.11 15.69
N TYR A 81 13.15 -13.11 14.85
CA TYR A 81 13.45 -14.52 15.11
C TYR A 81 14.68 -14.94 14.32
N LEU A 82 15.71 -15.45 15.02
CA LEU A 82 16.88 -16.06 14.40
C LEU A 82 16.63 -17.55 14.17
N THR A 83 16.65 -17.96 12.92
CA THR A 83 16.55 -19.37 12.51
C THR A 83 17.87 -20.13 12.75
N SER A 84 17.82 -21.46 12.69
CA SER A 84 19.01 -22.31 12.73
C SER A 84 19.97 -22.12 11.55
N GLU A 85 19.52 -21.47 10.46
CA GLU A 85 20.28 -21.26 9.23
C GLU A 85 20.84 -19.83 9.11
N ASN A 86 20.96 -19.09 10.22
CA ASN A 86 21.42 -17.70 10.26
C ASN A 86 20.54 -16.70 9.46
N GLN A 87 19.31 -17.08 9.13
CA GLN A 87 18.29 -16.15 8.64
C GLN A 87 17.57 -15.48 9.81
N ILE A 88 17.23 -14.20 9.64
CA ILE A 88 16.39 -13.41 10.53
C ILE A 88 15.02 -13.24 9.88
N VAL A 89 13.97 -13.57 10.63
CA VAL A 89 12.59 -13.25 10.28
C VAL A 89 12.13 -12.08 11.14
N LEU A 90 11.72 -10.98 10.51
CA LEU A 90 11.16 -9.80 11.17
C LEU A 90 9.64 -9.76 10.92
N PRO A 91 8.81 -10.18 11.90
CA PRO A 91 7.37 -10.01 11.82
C PRO A 91 6.97 -8.57 12.11
N ILE A 92 6.14 -7.99 11.26
CA ILE A 92 5.40 -6.75 11.55
C ILE A 92 3.93 -7.05 11.31
N ASP A 93 3.14 -7.08 12.38
CA ASP A 93 1.71 -7.36 12.32
C ASP A 93 0.94 -6.10 12.74
N VAL A 94 0.19 -5.54 11.80
CA VAL A 94 -0.53 -4.28 11.95
C VAL A 94 -2.02 -4.57 11.96
N ASN A 95 -2.64 -4.42 13.13
CA ASN A 95 -4.10 -4.47 13.26
C ASN A 95 -4.65 -3.05 13.10
N LEU A 96 -5.27 -2.78 11.96
CA LEU A 96 -5.80 -1.48 11.60
C LEU A 96 -7.20 -1.31 12.18
N PHE A 97 -7.39 -0.24 12.95
CA PHE A 97 -8.71 0.18 13.44
C PHE A 97 -8.76 1.71 13.56
N TYR A 98 -9.47 2.36 12.65
CA TYR A 98 -9.58 3.82 12.60
C TYR A 98 -10.92 4.28 12.02
N PRO A 99 -11.34 5.54 12.25
CA PRO A 99 -12.60 6.07 11.69
C PRO A 99 -12.62 5.93 10.16
N ASN A 100 -13.66 5.31 9.61
CA ASN A 100 -13.78 5.17 8.16
C ASN A 100 -14.00 6.55 7.52
N PRO A 101 -13.10 7.03 6.64
CA PRO A 101 -13.19 8.38 6.08
C PRO A 101 -14.40 8.57 5.14
N LEU A 102 -15.04 7.48 4.71
CA LEU A 102 -16.23 7.49 3.86
C LEU A 102 -17.55 7.52 4.65
N PHE A 103 -17.50 7.24 5.96
CA PHE A 103 -18.72 7.04 6.75
C PHE A 103 -19.57 8.31 6.84
N GLU A 104 -19.00 9.46 7.22
CA GLU A 104 -19.80 10.67 7.49
C GLU A 104 -20.54 11.23 6.26
N ASN A 105 -20.08 10.95 5.04
CA ASN A 105 -20.75 11.39 3.81
C ASN A 105 -21.75 10.33 3.34
N GLU A 106 -23.05 10.68 3.27
CA GLU A 106 -24.11 9.74 2.91
C GLU A 106 -23.92 9.06 1.55
N THR A 107 -23.47 9.81 0.54
CA THR A 107 -23.19 9.27 -0.81
C THR A 107 -22.06 8.24 -0.78
N LEU A 108 -20.97 8.54 -0.05
CA LEU A 108 -19.80 7.66 0.04
C LEU A 108 -20.03 6.46 0.96
N ARG A 109 -20.90 6.60 1.98
CA ARG A 109 -21.25 5.53 2.92
C ARG A 109 -21.85 4.31 2.20
N HIS A 110 -22.45 4.50 1.03
CA HIS A 110 -22.92 3.40 0.18
C HIS A 110 -21.80 2.44 -0.24
N TYR A 111 -20.57 2.95 -0.38
CA TYR A 111 -19.40 2.19 -0.84
C TYR A 111 -18.59 1.58 0.32
N SER A 112 -18.78 2.07 1.55
CA SER A 112 -18.16 1.52 2.76
C SER A 112 -18.98 1.91 3.99
N LYS A 113 -19.88 1.02 4.41
CA LYS A 113 -20.94 1.31 5.38
C LYS A 113 -20.48 1.38 6.84
N GLU A 114 -19.39 0.71 7.18
CA GLU A 114 -18.96 0.57 8.57
C GLU A 114 -18.42 1.89 9.12
N LYS A 115 -18.71 2.20 10.39
CA LYS A 115 -18.23 3.41 11.06
C LYS A 115 -16.71 3.44 11.21
N PHE A 116 -16.14 2.27 11.45
CA PHE A 116 -14.69 2.09 11.57
C PHE A 116 -14.20 1.21 10.44
N TYR A 117 -13.07 1.58 9.86
CA TYR A 117 -12.31 0.66 9.03
C TYR A 117 -11.57 -0.31 9.95
N GLN A 118 -11.68 -1.60 9.64
CA GLN A 118 -10.99 -2.67 10.36
C GLN A 118 -10.33 -3.61 9.37
N ALA A 119 -9.03 -3.83 9.51
CA ALA A 119 -8.25 -4.73 8.67
C ALA A 119 -7.01 -5.25 9.43
N GLY A 120 -6.37 -6.26 8.87
CA GLY A 120 -5.08 -6.75 9.34
C GLY A 120 -4.07 -6.79 8.20
N GLU A 121 -2.85 -6.34 8.46
CA GLU A 121 -1.71 -6.50 7.55
C GLU A 121 -0.58 -7.22 8.27
N TYR A 122 -0.12 -8.32 7.69
CA TYR A 122 0.80 -9.25 8.30
C TYR A 122 2.01 -9.39 7.40
N PHE A 123 3.10 -8.75 7.81
CA PHE A 123 4.37 -8.77 7.09
C PHE A 123 5.32 -9.75 7.76
N LYS A 124 6.10 -10.44 6.94
CA LYS A 124 7.26 -11.22 7.34
C LYS A 124 8.39 -10.81 6.41
N PHE A 125 9.38 -10.10 6.94
CA PHE A 125 10.60 -9.79 6.21
C PHE A 125 11.67 -10.82 6.56
N PHE A 126 12.36 -11.31 5.54
CA PHE A 126 13.41 -12.31 5.68
C PHE A 126 14.73 -11.70 5.22
N THR A 127 15.77 -11.84 6.03
CA THR A 127 17.12 -11.42 5.67
C THR A 127 18.12 -12.31 6.40
N THR A 128 19.42 -12.06 6.23
CA THR A 128 20.48 -12.80 6.92
C THR A 128 21.03 -12.00 8.09
N LEU A 129 21.53 -12.69 9.12
CA LEU A 129 22.09 -12.05 10.31
C LEU A 129 23.15 -11.00 9.97
N ASN A 130 24.03 -11.29 9.00
CA ASN A 130 25.09 -10.38 8.56
C ASN A 130 24.58 -9.08 7.92
N GLN A 131 23.37 -9.04 7.36
CA GLN A 131 22.79 -7.82 6.80
C GLN A 131 22.36 -6.84 7.91
N ILE A 132 22.02 -7.37 9.09
CA ILE A 132 21.55 -6.57 10.23
C ILE A 132 22.70 -6.20 11.17
N THR A 133 23.67 -7.10 11.37
CA THR A 133 24.77 -6.86 12.32
C THR A 133 25.97 -6.14 11.72
N ASN A 134 26.00 -5.93 10.40
CA ASN A 134 27.11 -5.22 9.76
C ASN A 134 26.91 -3.70 9.83
N GLU A 135 27.60 -3.05 10.76
CA GLU A 135 27.57 -1.61 10.98
C GLU A 135 28.09 -0.79 9.78
N SER A 136 28.78 -1.41 8.81
CA SER A 136 29.20 -0.72 7.58
C SER A 136 28.06 -0.52 6.59
N LEU A 137 26.90 -1.17 6.78
CA LEU A 137 25.76 -1.06 5.89
C LEU A 137 24.85 0.09 6.35
N THR A 138 24.48 0.95 5.41
CA THR A 138 23.47 2.00 5.63
C THR A 138 22.04 1.52 5.34
N GLN A 139 21.92 0.32 4.77
CA GLN A 139 20.65 -0.35 4.50
C GLN A 139 20.85 -1.87 4.37
N VAL A 140 19.80 -2.64 4.65
CA VAL A 140 19.74 -4.06 4.28
C VAL A 140 19.59 -4.15 2.76
N ASN A 141 20.48 -4.89 2.09
CA ASN A 141 20.49 -5.01 0.63
C ASN A 141 19.70 -6.23 0.12
N GLN A 142 19.62 -7.28 0.94
CA GLN A 142 18.91 -8.52 0.61
C GLN A 142 17.77 -8.69 1.60
N MET A 143 16.55 -8.64 1.11
CA MET A 143 15.36 -8.79 1.94
C MET A 143 14.23 -9.39 1.11
N ASP A 144 13.74 -10.55 1.52
CA ASP A 144 12.49 -11.09 0.99
C ASP A 144 11.32 -10.68 1.88
N LEU A 145 10.12 -10.68 1.30
CA LEU A 145 8.88 -10.28 1.93
C LEU A 145 7.82 -11.35 1.66
N SER A 146 7.08 -11.71 2.69
CA SER A 146 5.73 -12.22 2.58
C SER A 146 4.76 -11.23 3.23
N TRP A 147 3.68 -10.91 2.53
CA TRP A 147 2.64 -10.01 2.99
C TRP A 147 1.28 -10.66 2.82
N THR A 148 0.46 -10.57 3.86
CA THR A 148 -0.95 -10.93 3.80
C THR A 148 -1.77 -9.79 4.35
N ARG A 149 -2.84 -9.42 3.65
CA ARG A 149 -3.82 -8.45 4.13
C ARG A 149 -5.20 -9.07 4.17
N ILE A 150 -5.90 -8.84 5.27
CA ILE A 150 -7.32 -9.16 5.42
C ILE A 150 -8.07 -7.83 5.49
N SER A 151 -8.99 -7.61 4.56
CA SER A 151 -9.67 -6.32 4.41
C SER A 151 -11.16 -6.50 4.12
N PRO A 152 -12.01 -5.51 4.43
CA PRO A 152 -13.33 -5.42 3.85
C PRO A 152 -13.24 -5.32 2.32
N ILE A 153 -14.37 -5.52 1.65
CA ILE A 153 -14.51 -5.21 0.22
C ILE A 153 -14.06 -3.76 -0.04
N LEU A 154 -13.32 -3.56 -1.14
CA LEU A 154 -12.80 -2.23 -1.51
C LEU A 154 -13.95 -1.33 -1.98
N PRO A 155 -13.93 -0.02 -1.65
CA PRO A 155 -15.03 0.89 -2.00
C PRO A 155 -15.34 0.93 -3.50
N TRP A 156 -14.32 0.95 -4.36
CA TRP A 156 -14.50 1.02 -5.82
C TRP A 156 -15.18 -0.21 -6.42
N MET A 157 -15.22 -1.35 -5.71
CA MET A 157 -15.89 -2.55 -6.20
C MET A 157 -17.41 -2.36 -6.29
N ASN A 158 -17.96 -1.28 -5.73
CA ASN A 158 -19.37 -0.91 -5.77
C ASN A 158 -20.31 -2.05 -5.37
N MET A 159 -19.93 -2.77 -4.33
CA MET A 159 -20.68 -3.92 -3.85
C MET A 159 -21.87 -3.50 -2.98
N SER A 160 -22.24 -2.21 -2.93
CA SER A 160 -23.31 -1.66 -2.09
C SER A 160 -23.19 -2.06 -0.60
N THR A 161 -24.20 -1.73 0.21
CA THR A 161 -24.27 -2.19 1.60
C THR A 161 -24.78 -3.63 1.75
N GLN A 162 -25.23 -4.25 0.65
CA GLN A 162 -25.95 -5.52 0.65
C GLN A 162 -25.02 -6.75 0.67
N TYR A 163 -23.78 -6.60 0.22
CA TYR A 163 -22.83 -7.69 0.11
C TYR A 163 -21.87 -7.64 1.29
N ASN A 164 -21.68 -8.80 1.94
CA ASN A 164 -20.67 -8.98 2.96
C ASN A 164 -19.59 -9.88 2.37
N GLY A 165 -18.34 -9.49 2.53
CA GLY A 165 -17.20 -10.25 2.04
C GLY A 165 -15.92 -9.77 2.69
N THR A 166 -14.92 -10.65 2.65
CA THR A 166 -13.58 -10.37 3.15
C THR A 166 -12.62 -10.64 2.02
N LEU A 167 -11.81 -9.64 1.70
CA LEU A 167 -10.70 -9.80 0.77
C LEU A 167 -9.50 -10.31 1.52
N VAL A 168 -8.86 -11.34 0.96
CA VAL A 168 -7.58 -11.85 1.42
C VAL A 168 -6.58 -11.61 0.31
N PHE A 169 -5.60 -10.76 0.59
CA PHE A 169 -4.46 -10.51 -0.27
C PHE A 169 -3.32 -11.38 0.23
N SER A 170 -2.64 -12.08 -0.67
CA SER A 170 -1.42 -12.82 -0.36
C SER A 170 -0.40 -12.49 -1.43
N ALA A 171 0.73 -11.92 -1.02
CA ALA A 171 1.80 -11.56 -1.93
C ALA A 171 3.17 -11.84 -1.31
N GLN A 172 4.15 -11.90 -2.19
CA GLN A 172 5.55 -12.13 -1.89
C GLN A 172 6.39 -11.20 -2.75
N GLY A 173 7.56 -10.84 -2.26
CA GLY A 173 8.45 -9.95 -2.98
C GLY A 173 9.88 -9.99 -2.44
N THR A 174 10.74 -9.22 -3.08
CA THR A 174 12.12 -9.00 -2.66
C THR A 174 12.45 -7.53 -2.78
N LYS A 175 13.37 -7.05 -1.95
CA LYS A 175 14.03 -5.77 -2.17
C LYS A 175 14.81 -5.84 -3.48
N ILE A 176 14.64 -4.80 -4.28
CA ILE A 176 15.32 -4.61 -5.56
C ILE A 176 16.32 -3.45 -5.45
N SER A 177 17.37 -3.51 -6.27
CA SER A 177 18.37 -2.43 -6.36
C SER A 177 18.03 -1.40 -7.42
N SER A 178 17.13 -1.72 -8.35
CA SER A 178 16.73 -0.83 -9.44
C SER A 178 15.30 -1.12 -9.88
N LEU A 179 14.55 -0.07 -10.25
CA LEU A 179 13.18 -0.19 -10.77
C LEU A 179 13.09 -1.09 -12.01
N THR A 180 14.17 -1.26 -12.77
CA THR A 180 14.17 -2.17 -13.94
C THR A 180 13.98 -3.65 -13.57
N GLN A 181 14.04 -4.00 -12.28
CA GLN A 181 13.84 -5.36 -11.78
C GLN A 181 12.38 -5.66 -11.40
N ILE A 182 11.47 -4.69 -11.43
CA ILE A 182 10.04 -4.95 -11.16
C ILE A 182 9.31 -5.45 -12.41
N ASP A 183 8.08 -5.92 -12.21
CA ASP A 183 7.20 -6.34 -13.31
C ASP A 183 7.02 -5.23 -14.37
N GLN A 184 7.00 -5.61 -15.64
CA GLN A 184 6.97 -4.67 -16.75
C GLN A 184 5.70 -3.80 -16.79
N VAL A 185 4.56 -4.32 -16.33
CA VAL A 185 3.30 -3.57 -16.23
C VAL A 185 3.45 -2.47 -15.18
N LEU A 186 3.97 -2.82 -14.00
CA LEU A 186 4.22 -1.85 -12.93
C LEU A 186 5.28 -0.82 -13.32
N PHE A 187 6.38 -1.25 -13.95
CA PHE A 187 7.42 -0.36 -14.46
C PHE A 187 6.86 0.67 -15.44
N ASN A 188 6.06 0.21 -16.41
CA ASN A 188 5.45 1.11 -17.39
C ASN A 188 4.50 2.11 -16.74
N GLU A 189 3.71 1.69 -15.76
CA GLU A 189 2.80 2.58 -15.03
C GLU A 189 3.57 3.68 -14.29
N ILE A 190 4.62 3.30 -13.56
CA ILE A 190 5.46 4.23 -12.80
C ILE A 190 6.12 5.24 -13.74
N ILE A 191 6.86 4.78 -14.75
CA ILE A 191 7.65 5.68 -15.60
C ILE A 191 6.77 6.61 -16.45
N LYS A 192 5.60 6.14 -16.91
CA LYS A 192 4.77 6.90 -17.87
C LYS A 192 3.73 7.77 -17.19
N ARG A 193 3.15 7.35 -16.06
CA ARG A 193 1.96 7.99 -15.48
C ARG A 193 2.19 8.50 -14.06
N ILE A 194 2.90 7.73 -13.24
CA ILE A 194 3.12 8.07 -11.82
C ILE A 194 4.61 8.12 -11.41
N PRO A 195 5.47 8.91 -12.09
CA PRO A 195 6.91 8.87 -11.83
C PRO A 195 7.30 9.40 -10.43
N ILE A 196 6.35 9.98 -9.69
CA ILE A 196 6.57 10.31 -8.27
C ILE A 196 6.92 9.08 -7.41
N TYR A 197 6.49 7.87 -7.82
CA TYR A 197 6.79 6.61 -7.14
C TYR A 197 8.20 6.07 -7.43
N GLU A 198 9.01 6.76 -8.24
CA GLU A 198 10.42 6.41 -8.43
C GLU A 198 11.27 6.67 -7.18
N ASN A 199 10.79 7.52 -6.28
CA ASN A 199 11.49 7.93 -5.07
C ASN A 199 10.53 7.96 -3.89
N ALA A 200 11.04 7.75 -2.67
CA ALA A 200 10.31 8.11 -1.45
C ALA A 200 10.39 9.63 -1.19
N PRO A 201 9.47 10.23 -0.42
CA PRO A 201 9.59 11.62 0.02
C PRO A 201 10.92 11.86 0.74
N ASN A 202 11.52 13.04 0.53
CA ASN A 202 12.81 13.42 1.13
C ASN A 202 12.68 14.06 2.52
N CYS A 203 11.46 14.32 2.95
CA CYS A 203 11.10 14.88 4.24
C CYS A 203 9.76 14.28 4.70
N GLN A 204 9.38 14.56 5.94
CA GLN A 204 8.01 14.34 6.37
C GLN A 204 7.12 15.37 5.66
N LEU A 205 6.14 14.92 4.88
CA LEU A 205 5.20 15.83 4.23
C LEU A 205 4.15 16.32 5.22
N ASP A 206 3.75 17.59 5.10
CA ASP A 206 2.72 18.25 5.92
C ASP A 206 1.31 17.81 5.48
N THR A 207 1.07 16.50 5.63
CA THR A 207 -0.20 15.85 5.37
C THR A 207 -0.29 14.56 6.19
N SER A 208 -1.51 14.09 6.39
CA SER A 208 -1.75 12.75 6.91
C SER A 208 -1.40 11.68 5.87
N SER A 209 -1.09 10.48 6.34
CA SER A 209 -0.92 9.31 5.46
C SER A 209 -2.16 9.08 4.62
N GLU A 210 -1.98 8.84 3.33
CA GLU A 210 -3.04 8.42 2.43
C GLU A 210 -3.28 6.91 2.56
N THR A 211 -4.54 6.51 2.40
CA THR A 211 -5.00 5.11 2.39
C THR A 211 -5.84 4.89 1.14
N SER A 212 -6.10 3.63 0.77
CA SER A 212 -7.00 3.33 -0.37
C SER A 212 -8.41 3.93 -0.19
N TRP A 213 -8.86 4.12 1.06
CA TRP A 213 -10.16 4.73 1.36
C TRP A 213 -10.14 6.26 1.20
N THR A 214 -9.08 6.94 1.65
CA THR A 214 -8.96 8.39 1.45
C THR A 214 -8.67 8.73 -0.01
N TYR A 215 -7.92 7.89 -0.72
CA TYR A 215 -7.70 8.02 -2.16
C TYR A 215 -9.00 7.86 -2.94
N PHE A 216 -9.81 6.83 -2.63
CA PHE A 216 -11.15 6.66 -3.20
C PHE A 216 -12.03 7.89 -2.95
N LYS A 217 -12.05 8.40 -1.71
CA LYS A 217 -12.79 9.62 -1.35
C LYS A 217 -12.37 10.81 -2.20
N LYS A 218 -11.06 11.01 -2.36
CA LYS A 218 -10.45 12.14 -3.07
C LYS A 218 -10.83 12.16 -4.54
N TYR A 219 -10.88 11.00 -5.19
CA TYR A 219 -11.14 10.86 -6.63
C TYR A 219 -12.50 10.22 -6.94
N PHE A 220 -13.48 10.41 -6.06
CA PHE A 220 -14.81 9.82 -6.21
C PHE A 220 -15.55 10.36 -7.44
N SER A 221 -15.36 11.63 -7.80
CA SER A 221 -15.94 12.22 -9.02
C SER A 221 -15.43 11.55 -10.29
N GLU A 222 -14.13 11.29 -10.36
CA GLU A 222 -13.44 10.62 -11.47
C GLU A 222 -13.82 9.15 -11.56
N TYR A 223 -14.03 8.51 -10.41
CA TYR A 223 -14.61 7.17 -10.35
C TYR A 223 -16.02 7.13 -10.95
N LEU A 224 -16.89 8.09 -10.60
CA LEU A 224 -18.25 8.16 -11.13
C LEU A 224 -18.31 8.48 -12.62
N SER A 225 -17.35 9.24 -13.15
CA SER A 225 -17.34 9.57 -14.58
C SER A 225 -16.97 8.37 -15.46
N ASN A 226 -16.27 7.37 -14.90
CA ASN A 226 -15.74 6.21 -15.62
C ASN A 226 -14.90 6.60 -16.85
N THR A 227 -14.30 7.80 -16.83
CA THR A 227 -13.48 8.35 -17.91
C THR A 227 -12.00 8.43 -17.57
N GLN A 228 -11.65 8.25 -16.29
CA GLN A 228 -10.27 8.32 -15.82
C GLN A 228 -9.71 6.93 -15.59
N GLU A 229 -8.47 6.76 -16.01
CA GLU A 229 -7.67 5.59 -15.68
C GLU A 229 -6.96 5.82 -14.34
N PHE A 230 -7.01 4.86 -13.43
CA PHE A 230 -6.30 4.94 -12.16
C PHE A 230 -4.93 4.25 -12.25
N PRO A 231 -3.97 4.55 -11.34
CA PRO A 231 -3.95 5.76 -10.50
C PRO A 231 -3.98 7.05 -11.31
N ILE A 232 -4.49 8.13 -10.71
CA ILE A 232 -4.44 9.47 -11.31
C ILE A 232 -2.97 9.88 -11.50
N PRO A 233 -2.57 10.38 -12.69
CA PRO A 233 -1.18 10.72 -12.96
C PRO A 233 -0.61 11.74 -11.97
N LYS A 234 0.59 11.46 -11.44
CA LYS A 234 1.30 12.35 -10.51
C LYS A 234 2.81 12.25 -10.74
N SER A 235 3.44 13.37 -11.08
CA SER A 235 4.86 13.40 -11.48
C SER A 235 5.79 14.12 -10.50
N LYS A 236 5.25 14.96 -9.62
CA LYS A 236 6.04 15.76 -8.68
C LYS A 236 5.33 15.88 -7.35
N GLU A 237 6.13 16.03 -6.30
CA GLU A 237 5.64 16.38 -4.98
C GLU A 237 5.08 17.81 -5.00
N ASP A 238 3.87 17.95 -4.48
CA ASP A 238 3.12 19.20 -4.37
C ASP A 238 2.81 19.56 -2.91
N ILE A 239 3.11 18.66 -1.97
CA ILE A 239 2.91 18.84 -0.54
C ILE A 239 4.21 19.34 0.10
N PRO A 240 4.18 20.42 0.89
CA PRO A 240 5.37 20.92 1.58
C PRO A 240 5.84 19.95 2.66
N CYS A 241 7.11 20.06 3.05
CA CYS A 241 7.60 19.39 4.26
C CYS A 241 6.97 20.02 5.51
N VAL A 242 6.79 19.24 6.57
CA VAL A 242 6.56 19.79 7.91
C VAL A 242 7.75 20.71 8.21
N HIS A 243 7.48 21.98 8.47
CA HIS A 243 8.53 22.94 8.81
C HIS A 243 9.18 22.53 10.14
N ASP A 244 10.52 22.42 10.14
CA ASP A 244 11.36 22.35 11.35
C ASP A 244 11.23 23.63 12.19
#